data_AF-A0AAJ1SN82-F1
#
_entry.id   AF-A0AAJ1SN82-F1
#
_cell.length_a   1.000
_cell.length_b   1.000
_cell.length_c   1.000
_cell.angle_alpha   90.00
_cell.angle_beta   90.00
_cell.angle_gamma   90.00
#
_symmetry.space_group_name_H-M   'P 1'
#
loop_
_entity.id
_entity.type
_entity.pdbx_description
1 polymer ?
#
loop_
_entity_poly.entity_id
_entity_poly.type
_entity_poly.pdbx_seq_one_letter_code
_entity_poly.pdbx_strand_id
1 'polypeptide(L)' 'MQLQINEESLPVYEALASKTRIRIIQLLSKKKMNVKDLAKELGVSSAITTMH' A
#
# COMPACT_ATOMS: atom_id res chain seq x y z
N MET A 1 -3.71 -0.80 14.24
CA MET A 1 -3.00 -2.10 14.25
C MET A 1 -1.94 -2.03 15.34
N GLN A 2 -1.85 -3.03 16.20
CA GLN A 2 -0.74 -3.14 17.16
C GLN A 2 0.15 -4.26 16.67
N LEU A 3 1.41 -3.95 16.34
CA LEU A 3 2.42 -4.90 15.91
C LEU A 3 3.42 -5.13 17.04
N GLN A 4 3.94 -6.34 17.12
CA GLN A 4 4.99 -6.70 18.08
C GLN A 4 6.36 -6.49 17.43
N ILE A 5 7.40 -6.27 18.23
CA ILE A 5 8.79 -6.21 17.74
C ILE A 5 9.35 -7.63 17.76
N ASN A 6 8.88 -8.45 16.80
CA ASN A 6 9.25 -9.85 16.65
C ASN A 6 9.27 -10.27 15.18
N GLU A 7 9.84 -11.44 14.90
CA GLU A 7 10.03 -11.95 13.53
C GLU A 7 8.69 -12.21 12.82
N GLU A 8 7.64 -12.55 13.57
CA GLU A 8 6.29 -12.77 13.02
C GLU A 8 5.71 -11.48 12.41
N SER A 9 6.17 -10.31 12.86
CA SER A 9 5.73 -9.01 12.33
C SER A 9 6.55 -8.54 11.13
N LEU A 10 7.68 -9.21 10.79
CA LEU A 10 8.55 -8.82 9.68
C LEU A 10 7.82 -8.67 8.34
N PRO A 11 6.91 -9.57 7.91
CA PRO A 11 6.21 -9.42 6.64
C PRO A 11 5.41 -8.11 6.54
N VAL A 12 4.86 -7.65 7.67
CA VAL A 12 4.12 -6.38 7.72
C VAL A 12 5.09 -5.20 7.62
N TYR A 13 6.22 -5.24 8.34
CA TYR A 13 7.23 -4.19 8.24
C TYR A 13 7.82 -4.12 6.83
N GLU A 14 8.09 -5.26 6.21
CA GLU A 14 8.51 -5.35 4.81
C GLU A 14 7.46 -4.75 3.88
N ALA A 15 6.16 -5.06 4.08
CA ALA A 15 5.07 -4.47 3.31
C ALA A 15 5.01 -2.94 3.45
N LEU A 16 5.22 -2.44 4.66
CA LEU A 16 5.19 -1.01 4.97
C LEU A 16 6.47 -0.28 4.56
N ALA A 17 7.60 -0.97 4.33
CA ALA A 17 8.86 -0.39 3.87
C ALA A 17 8.84 0.06 2.38
N SER A 18 7.67 0.44 1.85
CA SER A 18 7.51 1.02 0.52
C SER A 18 6.63 2.26 0.58
N LYS A 19 7.16 3.38 0.08
CA LYS A 19 6.43 4.66 -0.01
C LYS A 19 5.13 4.51 -0.82
N THR A 20 5.16 3.74 -1.91
CA THR A 20 4.00 3.49 -2.77
C THR A 20 2.92 2.70 -2.03
N ARG A 21 3.28 1.61 -1.34
CA ARG A 21 2.31 0.79 -0.58
C ARG A 21 1.71 1.56 0.60
N ILE A 22 2.52 2.34 1.33
CA ILE A 22 2.00 3.26 2.36
C ILE A 22 0.97 4.20 1.75
N ARG A 23 1.27 4.78 0.58
CA ARG A 23 0.36 5.72 -0.08
C ARG A 23 -0.94 5.05 -0.52
N ILE A 24 -0.88 3.83 -1.05
CA ILE A 24 -2.07 3.03 -1.39
C ILE A 24 -2.98 2.86 -0.16
N ILE A 25 -2.41 2.44 0.97
CA ILE A 25 -3.17 2.24 2.22
C ILE A 25 -3.82 3.54 2.69
N GLN A 26 -3.10 4.67 2.65
CA GLN A 26 -3.63 5.98 3.02
C GLN A 26 -4.74 6.49 2.09
N LEU A 27 -4.70 6.15 0.80
CA LEU A 27 -5.75 6.52 -0.14
C LEU A 27 -7.01 5.68 0.12
N LEU A 28 -6.84 4.36 0.31
CA LEU A 28 -7.93 3.43 0.60
C LEU A 28 -8.58 3.69 1.96
N SER A 29 -7.84 4.21 2.94
CA SER A 29 -8.40 4.58 4.24
C SER A 29 -9.35 5.78 4.17
N LYS A 30 -9.27 6.59 3.11
CA LYS A 30 -10.17 7.75 2.92
C LYS A 30 -11.45 7.37 2.20
N LYS A 31 -11.36 6.49 1.19
CA LYS A 31 -12.51 5.98 0.43
C LYS A 31 -12.12 4.73 -0.34
N LYS A 32 -13.13 3.92 -0.69
CA LYS A 32 -12.95 2.82 -1.66
C LYS A 32 -12.46 3.39 -3.00
N MET A 33 -11.45 2.75 -3.57
CA MET A 33 -10.87 3.07 -4.88
C MET A 33 -10.63 1.77 -5.64
N ASN A 34 -10.82 1.79 -6.96
CA ASN A 34 -10.39 0.70 -7.81
C ASN A 34 -8.93 0.92 -8.27
N VAL A 35 -8.34 -0.06 -8.97
CA VAL A 35 -6.94 0.01 -9.42
C VAL A 35 -6.68 1.20 -10.35
N LYS A 36 -7.65 1.59 -11.19
CA LYS A 36 -7.50 2.74 -12.10
C LYS A 36 -7.47 4.06 -11.32
N ASP A 37 -8.31 4.19 -10.29
CA ASP A 37 -8.33 5.37 -9.41
C ASP A 37 -7.00 5.50 -8.66
N LEU A 38 -6.48 4.39 -8.11
CA LEU A 38 -5.19 4.36 -7.42
C LEU A 38 -4.04 4.73 -8.34
N ALA A 39 -3.98 4.13 -9.54
CA ALA A 39 -2.97 4.41 -10.54
C ALA A 39 -2.93 5.92 -10.89
N LYS A 40 -4.11 6.53 -11.06
CA LYS A 40 -4.25 7.96 -11.32
C LYS A 40 -3.72 8.83 -10.17
N GLU A 41 -4.10 8.52 -8.93
CA GLU A 41 -3.66 9.27 -7.74
C GLU A 41 -2.15 9.08 -7.43
N LEU A 42 -1.59 7.93 -7.80
CA LEU A 42 -0.18 7.60 -7.61
C LEU A 42 0.72 8.10 -8.74
N GLY A 43 0.15 8.49 -9.89
CA GLY A 43 0.92 8.90 -11.07
C GLY A 43 1.69 7.76 -11.74
N VAL A 44 1.22 6.51 -11.60
CA VAL A 44 1.85 5.32 -12.18
C VAL A 44 0.84 4.52 -13.01
N SER A 45 1.30 3.50 -13.74
CA SER A 45 0.41 2.64 -14.52
C SER A 45 -0.41 1.70 -13.62
N SER A 46 -1.55 1.22 -14.14
CA SER A 46 -2.34 0.19 -13.46
C SER A 46 -1.54 -1.10 -13.27
N ALA A 47 -0.64 -1.45 -14.19
CA ALA A 47 0.22 -2.63 -14.05
C ALA A 47 1.19 -2.51 -12.87
N ILE A 48 1.83 -1.35 -12.70
CA ILE A 48 2.70 -1.06 -11.54
C ILE A 48 1.87 -1.06 -10.25
N THR A 49 0.66 -0.50 -10.30
CA THR A 49 -0.25 -0.49 -9.14
C THR A 49 -0.66 -1.90 -8.71
N THR A 50 -0.94 -2.80 -9.67
CA THR A 50 -1.28 -4.21 -9.38
C THR A 50 -0.10 -5.02 -8.85
N MET A 51 1.13 -4.65 -9.19
CA MET A 51 2.34 -5.30 -8.68
C MET A 51 2.55 -5.04 -7.18
N HIS A 52 2.08 -3.88 -6.70
CA HIS A 52 2.20 -3.44 -5.31
C HIS A 52 1.10 -4.03 -4.42
#